data_AF-A0A6P4B817-F1
#
_entry.id   AF-A0A6P4B817-F1
#
_cell.length_a   1.000
_cell.length_b   1.000
_cell.length_c   1.000
_cell.angle_alpha   90.00
_cell.angle_beta   90.00
_cell.angle_gamma   90.00
#
_symmetry.space_group_name_H-M   'P 1'
#
loop_
_entity.id
_entity.type
_entity.pdbx_description
1 polymer ?
#
loop_
_entity_poly.entity_id
_entity_poly.type
_entity_poly.pdbx_seq_one_letter_code
_entity_poly.pdbx_strand_id
1 'polypeptide(L)'
;MGKSSVPTLSRYIGVLILDLQSLPKMIERRYHIIWLTYCIHLKFFEDARQATRSILDKGRVPIVVGGTGLYLRWFIYGKPDVPIASPEIASKVHLELAELQRKEEWDAAVQLVVKAGDPKAQLLPVNDWYRLRRSLEIIKSSGSPPSAFRVPYDSFRKQDDFSVIDGSQSSEANTTEETNMSDLDYEFMCFFLSVQRLDLYKSLDYRCEEMLLGRDGILSEAQWLLNLGLLPNSNSATRGIGYRQAMEYLLSCRKLNGQSSVGEFYKFLSEFQKVSRNFAKRQLTWFRNEKIYDWLDASKPLETVLNFIVDSYQNRSRRLVVPESLRMPRDISNHREANLIKSYRTRNRHFLKREDCSHILDWIGETQSGIQRLENPREANYERV
;
A
#
# COMPACT_ATOMS: atom_id res chain seq x y z
N MET A 1 36.38 -13.30 -6.82
CA MET A 1 35.10 -13.88 -6.35
C MET A 1 34.08 -12.76 -6.22
N GLY A 2 33.24 -12.63 -7.23
CA GLY A 2 32.33 -11.48 -7.40
C GLY A 2 31.19 -11.53 -6.40
N LYS A 3 30.94 -10.40 -5.73
CA LYS A 3 29.72 -10.16 -4.97
C LYS A 3 28.56 -10.14 -5.97
N SER A 4 27.76 -11.19 -6.02
CA SER A 4 26.51 -11.17 -6.77
C SER A 4 25.60 -10.11 -6.15
N SER A 5 25.42 -8.99 -6.85
CA SER A 5 24.47 -7.95 -6.51
C SER A 5 23.07 -8.56 -6.46
N VAL A 6 22.47 -8.60 -5.26
CA VAL A 6 21.09 -9.01 -5.05
C VAL A 6 20.16 -8.03 -5.80
N PRO A 7 19.33 -8.48 -6.74
CA PRO A 7 18.28 -7.65 -7.32
C PRO A 7 17.32 -7.25 -6.20
N THR A 8 17.30 -5.96 -5.89
CA THR A 8 16.62 -5.42 -4.71
C THR A 8 15.11 -5.51 -4.95
N LEU A 9 14.42 -6.29 -4.12
CA LEU A 9 12.95 -6.49 -4.03
C LEU A 9 12.09 -5.22 -3.88
N SER A 10 12.70 -4.05 -4.03
CA SER A 10 12.40 -2.85 -3.27
C SER A 10 12.17 -1.63 -4.16
N ARG A 11 11.99 -1.84 -5.46
CA ARG A 11 11.86 -0.73 -6.42
C ARG A 11 10.45 -0.13 -6.49
N TYR A 12 9.42 -0.77 -5.93
CA TYR A 12 8.04 -0.47 -6.37
C TYR A 12 7.00 -0.12 -5.31
N ILE A 13 7.15 -0.46 -4.01
CA ILE A 13 6.15 -0.11 -2.98
C ILE A 13 6.82 0.09 -1.61
N GLY A 14 6.74 1.30 -1.02
CA GLY A 14 7.18 1.55 0.36
C GLY A 14 6.94 2.97 0.85
N VAL A 15 7.24 3.20 2.13
CA VAL A 15 7.34 4.52 2.76
C VAL A 15 8.83 4.77 3.06
N LEU A 16 9.29 5.97 2.79
CA LEU A 16 10.68 6.40 2.83
C LEU A 16 10.81 7.61 3.75
N ILE A 17 11.87 7.66 4.57
CA ILE A 17 12.18 8.80 5.43
C ILE A 17 13.54 9.37 5.03
N LEU A 18 13.57 10.66 4.72
CA LEU A 18 14.73 11.38 4.21
C LEU A 18 14.94 12.69 4.98
N ASP A 19 16.06 13.33 4.68
CA ASP A 19 16.36 14.70 5.09
C ASP A 19 16.16 15.66 3.90
N LEU A 20 15.54 16.83 4.14
CA LEU A 20 15.28 17.91 3.19
C LEU A 20 16.52 18.33 2.39
N GLN A 21 17.72 18.32 2.99
CA GLN A 21 18.97 18.66 2.30
C GLN A 21 19.39 17.64 1.23
N SER A 22 18.78 16.45 1.22
CA SER A 22 19.07 15.36 0.27
C SER A 22 18.18 15.37 -0.97
N LEU A 23 17.13 16.22 -1.01
CA LEU A 23 16.18 16.30 -2.13
C LEU A 23 16.85 16.60 -3.50
N PRO A 24 17.76 17.58 -3.64
CA PRO A 24 18.37 17.88 -4.95
C PRO A 24 19.27 16.75 -5.46
N LYS A 25 20.00 16.07 -4.56
CA LYS A 25 20.91 14.95 -4.91
C LYS A 25 20.16 13.68 -5.35
N MET A 26 18.88 13.56 -5.02
CA MET A 26 18.01 12.46 -5.48
C MET A 26 17.43 12.70 -6.88
N ILE A 27 17.31 13.96 -7.32
CA ILE A 27 16.82 14.29 -8.68
C ILE A 27 17.84 13.83 -9.73
N GLU A 28 19.14 13.89 -9.42
CA GLU A 28 20.23 13.44 -10.31
C GLU A 28 20.46 11.92 -10.31
N ARG A 29 20.11 11.21 -9.23
CA ARG A 29 20.37 9.77 -9.10
C ARG A 29 19.06 9.01 -9.10
N ARG A 30 18.77 8.31 -10.20
CA ARG A 30 17.75 7.25 -10.24
C ARG A 30 18.07 6.22 -9.14
N TYR A 31 17.46 6.43 -7.96
CA TYR A 31 17.42 5.60 -6.76
C TYR A 31 18.75 5.21 -6.12
N HIS A 32 18.97 5.66 -4.87
CA HIS A 32 19.64 4.90 -3.81
C HIS A 32 18.85 5.18 -2.53
N ILE A 33 18.06 4.20 -2.10
CA ILE A 33 17.13 4.34 -0.97
C ILE A 33 17.40 3.21 0.02
N ILE A 34 17.56 3.56 1.29
CA ILE A 34 17.55 2.62 2.40
C ILE A 34 16.10 2.17 2.57
N TRP A 35 15.81 0.91 2.22
CA TRP A 35 14.50 0.32 2.41
C TRP A 35 14.56 -0.71 3.53
N LEU A 36 13.68 -0.53 4.51
CA LEU A 36 13.40 -1.53 5.52
C LEU A 36 12.17 -2.32 5.04
N THR A 37 12.38 -3.60 4.73
CA THR A 37 11.30 -4.53 4.35
C THR A 37 10.40 -4.75 5.56
N TYR A 38 9.31 -3.98 5.67
CA TYR A 38 8.36 -4.15 6.77
C TYR A 38 7.37 -5.26 6.48
N CYS A 39 7.71 -6.47 6.93
CA CYS A 39 6.74 -7.57 7.03
C CYS A 39 5.72 -7.38 8.17
N ILE A 40 5.99 -6.45 9.11
CA ILE A 40 5.17 -6.24 10.30
C ILE A 40 4.88 -4.74 10.44
N HIS A 41 3.59 -4.42 10.37
CA HIS A 41 2.97 -3.13 10.61
C HIS A 41 3.55 -2.33 11.79
N LEU A 42 3.88 -3.00 12.90
CA LEU A 42 4.46 -2.37 14.08
C LEU A 42 5.89 -1.89 13.87
N LYS A 43 6.69 -2.68 13.16
CA LYS A 43 8.09 -2.35 12.92
C LYS A 43 8.24 -1.09 12.07
N PHE A 44 7.29 -0.82 11.16
CA PHE A 44 7.27 0.44 10.42
C PHE A 44 7.12 1.64 11.35
N PHE A 45 6.15 1.61 12.28
CA PHE A 45 5.89 2.75 13.16
C PHE A 45 7.11 3.07 14.02
N GLU A 46 7.68 2.06 14.69
CA GLU A 46 8.83 2.24 15.59
C GLU A 46 10.06 2.75 14.85
N ASP A 47 10.45 2.07 13.76
CA ASP A 47 11.61 2.46 12.97
C ASP A 47 11.43 3.84 12.32
N ALA A 48 10.21 4.16 11.85
CA ALA A 48 9.92 5.46 11.27
C ALA A 48 10.10 6.59 12.29
N ARG A 49 9.61 6.38 13.51
CA ARG A 49 9.75 7.34 14.62
C ARG A 49 11.22 7.45 15.05
N GLN A 50 11.95 6.35 15.09
CA GLN A 50 13.39 6.35 15.40
C GLN A 50 14.20 7.11 14.34
N ALA A 51 13.96 6.86 13.06
CA ALA A 51 14.62 7.57 11.96
C ALA A 51 14.30 9.08 12.01
N THR A 52 13.05 9.44 12.29
CA THR A 52 12.60 10.82 12.46
C THR A 52 13.37 11.51 13.59
N ARG A 53 13.47 10.88 14.77
CA ARG A 53 14.26 11.39 15.90
C ARG A 53 15.73 11.59 15.52
N SER A 54 16.36 10.59 14.90
CA SER A 54 17.77 10.69 14.48
C SER A 54 18.04 11.84 13.50
N ILE A 55 17.08 12.19 12.64
CA ILE A 55 17.19 13.32 11.71
C ILE A 55 17.02 14.64 12.48
N LEU A 56 16.03 14.72 13.37
CA LEU A 56 15.82 15.90 14.21
C LEU A 56 17.01 16.18 15.14
N ASP A 57 17.60 15.15 15.75
CA ASP A 57 18.79 15.27 16.61
C ASP A 57 20.01 15.85 15.87
N LYS A 58 20.02 15.78 14.53
CA LYS A 58 21.05 16.38 13.66
C LYS A 58 20.68 17.79 13.21
N GLY A 59 19.63 18.39 13.75
CA GLY A 59 19.12 19.71 13.34
C GLY A 59 18.56 19.73 11.91
N ARG A 60 18.12 18.59 11.40
CA ARG A 60 17.62 18.41 10.03
C ARG A 60 16.11 18.19 10.01
N VAL A 61 15.52 18.31 8.82
CA VAL A 61 14.07 18.23 8.62
C VAL A 61 13.71 16.85 8.05
N PRO A 62 12.96 16.02 8.80
CA PRO A 62 12.49 14.73 8.31
C PRO A 62 11.42 14.90 7.22
N ILE A 63 11.58 14.20 6.11
CA ILE A 63 10.59 14.08 5.04
C ILE A 63 10.16 12.63 4.95
N VAL A 64 8.87 12.38 5.17
CA VAL A 64 8.28 11.06 5.00
C VAL A 64 7.52 11.00 3.68
N VAL A 65 7.97 10.15 2.77
CA VAL A 65 7.40 9.97 1.43
C VAL A 65 6.81 8.57 1.33
N GLY A 66 5.54 8.42 0.94
CA GLY A 66 4.97 7.10 0.75
C GLY A 66 3.53 7.13 0.26
N GLY A 67 3.02 5.96 -0.11
CA GLY A 67 1.67 5.81 -0.66
C GLY A 67 0.69 5.05 0.22
N THR A 68 1.16 4.42 1.30
CA THR A 68 0.32 3.55 2.14
C THR A 68 -0.37 4.38 3.22
N GLY A 69 -1.60 4.80 2.95
CA GLY A 69 -2.37 5.70 3.83
C GLY A 69 -2.48 5.23 5.29
N LEU A 70 -2.61 3.92 5.54
CA LEU A 70 -2.63 3.36 6.89
C LEU A 70 -1.32 3.64 7.66
N TYR A 71 -0.17 3.51 7.00
CA TYR A 71 1.15 3.67 7.62
C TYR A 71 1.38 5.13 7.97
N LEU A 72 1.07 6.03 7.03
CA LEU A 72 1.15 7.46 7.28
C LEU A 72 0.18 7.91 8.36
N ARG A 73 -1.05 7.35 8.39
CA ARG A 73 -2.01 7.63 9.46
C ARG A 73 -1.45 7.23 10.83
N TRP A 74 -0.87 6.05 10.96
CA TRP A 74 -0.24 5.66 12.23
C TRP A 74 0.96 6.52 12.58
N PHE A 75 1.78 6.88 11.59
CA PHE A 75 2.93 7.74 11.82
C PHE A 75 2.53 9.14 12.33
N ILE A 76 1.44 9.69 11.80
CA ILE A 76 0.89 11.00 12.17
C ILE A 76 0.19 10.94 13.52
N TYR A 77 -0.84 10.11 13.64
CA TYR A 77 -1.78 10.15 14.77
C TYR A 77 -1.46 9.13 15.87
N GLY A 78 -0.50 8.23 15.65
CA GLY A 78 -0.21 7.11 16.54
C GLY A 78 -0.83 5.79 16.08
N LYS A 79 -0.19 4.70 16.50
CA LYS A 79 -0.63 3.32 16.27
C LYS A 79 -1.76 2.95 17.26
N PRO A 80 -2.79 2.19 16.84
CA PRO A 80 -3.75 1.59 17.75
C PRO A 80 -3.10 0.67 18.79
N ASP A 81 -3.63 0.67 20.00
CA ASP A 81 -3.17 -0.21 21.08
C ASP A 81 -3.85 -1.58 21.01
N VAL A 82 -3.75 -2.22 19.84
CA VAL A 82 -4.34 -3.55 19.59
C VAL A 82 -3.27 -4.62 19.81
N PRO A 83 -3.54 -5.66 20.61
CA PRO A 83 -2.57 -6.71 20.88
C PRO A 83 -2.25 -7.52 19.62
N ILE A 84 -1.00 -7.95 19.53
CA ILE A 84 -0.53 -8.88 18.51
C ILE A 84 -0.77 -10.28 19.05
N ALA A 85 -1.42 -11.13 18.26
CA ALA A 85 -1.59 -12.52 18.63
C ALA A 85 -0.23 -13.23 18.59
N SER A 86 0.03 -14.10 19.57
CA SER A 86 1.22 -14.94 19.54
C SER A 86 1.18 -15.91 18.33
N PRO A 87 2.33 -16.41 17.85
CA PRO A 87 2.36 -17.37 16.74
C PRO A 87 1.48 -18.59 16.98
N GLU A 88 1.37 -19.05 18.23
CA GLU A 88 0.53 -20.18 18.62
C GLU A 88 -0.96 -19.84 18.49
N ILE A 89 -1.37 -18.64 18.92
CA ILE A 89 -2.76 -18.18 18.77
C ILE A 89 -3.11 -18.00 17.30
N ALA A 90 -2.24 -17.36 16.52
CA ALA A 90 -2.44 -17.16 15.09
C ALA A 90 -2.56 -18.50 14.35
N SER A 91 -1.74 -19.48 14.71
CA SER A 91 -1.79 -20.84 14.13
C SER A 91 -3.07 -21.58 14.50
N LYS A 92 -3.49 -21.53 15.77
CA LYS A 92 -4.76 -22.13 16.22
C LYS A 92 -5.97 -21.54 15.51
N VAL A 93 -6.03 -20.21 15.43
CA VAL A 93 -7.09 -19.48 14.73
C VAL A 93 -7.09 -19.79 13.23
N HIS A 94 -5.91 -19.92 12.61
CA HIS A 94 -5.83 -20.32 11.22
C HIS A 94 -6.42 -21.71 10.98
N LEU A 95 -6.06 -22.71 11.81
CA LEU A 95 -6.58 -24.07 11.71
C LEU A 95 -8.10 -24.13 11.92
N GLU A 96 -8.62 -23.37 12.88
CA GLU A 96 -10.05 -23.31 13.20
C GLU A 96 -10.89 -22.75 12.04
N LEU A 97 -10.37 -21.76 11.31
CA LEU A 97 -11.05 -21.18 10.16
C LEU A 97 -10.71 -21.86 8.82
N ALA A 98 -9.65 -22.69 8.76
CA ALA A 98 -9.16 -23.27 7.51
C ALA A 98 -10.22 -24.15 6.83
N GLU A 99 -10.92 -24.98 7.62
CA GLU A 99 -11.98 -25.87 7.11
C GLU A 99 -13.17 -25.08 6.54
N LEU A 100 -13.64 -24.07 7.28
CA LEU A 100 -14.74 -23.20 6.85
C LEU A 100 -14.36 -22.42 5.60
N GLN A 101 -13.13 -21.90 5.55
CA GLN A 101 -12.62 -21.19 4.39
C GLN A 101 -12.52 -22.11 3.16
N ARG A 102 -12.09 -23.37 3.35
CA ARG A 102 -11.97 -24.36 2.27
C ARG A 102 -13.33 -24.78 1.70
N LYS A 103 -14.36 -24.84 2.55
CA LYS A 103 -15.74 -25.16 2.14
C LYS A 103 -16.55 -23.93 1.71
N GLU A 104 -15.94 -22.74 1.74
CA GLU A 104 -16.59 -21.45 1.46
C GLU A 104 -17.80 -21.16 2.37
N GLU A 105 -17.77 -21.69 3.60
CA GLU A 105 -18.82 -21.52 4.60
C GLU A 105 -18.65 -20.19 5.35
N TRP A 106 -18.80 -19.07 4.62
CA TRP A 106 -18.61 -17.71 5.16
C TRP A 106 -19.52 -17.42 6.36
N ASP A 107 -20.81 -17.69 6.24
CA ASP A 107 -21.78 -17.35 7.30
C ASP A 107 -21.48 -18.11 8.59
N ALA A 108 -21.10 -19.39 8.49
CA ALA A 108 -20.69 -20.18 9.66
C ALA A 108 -19.45 -19.60 10.35
N ALA A 109 -18.47 -19.14 9.57
CA ALA A 109 -17.27 -18.49 10.10
C ALA A 109 -17.59 -17.14 10.76
N VAL A 110 -18.50 -16.35 10.18
CA VAL A 110 -18.99 -15.11 10.79
C VAL A 110 -19.66 -15.41 12.13
N GLN A 111 -20.55 -16.40 12.19
CA GLN A 111 -21.22 -16.78 13.44
C GLN A 111 -20.23 -17.26 14.52
N LEU A 112 -19.16 -17.96 14.12
CA LEU A 112 -18.08 -18.36 15.03
C LEU A 112 -17.43 -17.13 15.68
N VAL A 113 -17.08 -16.11 14.90
CA VAL A 113 -16.43 -14.89 15.42
C VAL A 113 -17.41 -14.01 16.22
N VAL A 114 -18.67 -13.94 15.80
CA VAL A 114 -19.73 -13.26 16.58
C VAL A 114 -19.88 -13.91 17.95
N LYS A 115 -19.98 -15.24 18.00
CA LYS A 115 -20.06 -16.01 19.24
C LYS A 115 -18.82 -15.86 20.11
N ALA A 116 -17.65 -15.65 19.50
CA ALA A 116 -16.41 -15.39 20.21
C ALA A 116 -16.38 -13.98 20.86
N GLY A 117 -17.21 -13.04 20.41
CA GLY A 117 -17.38 -11.73 21.07
C GLY A 117 -17.30 -10.51 20.16
N ASP A 118 -17.22 -10.65 18.83
CA ASP A 118 -17.25 -9.53 17.89
C ASP A 118 -18.53 -9.50 17.04
N PRO A 119 -19.58 -8.81 17.48
CA PRO A 119 -20.82 -8.69 16.69
C PRO A 119 -20.61 -7.92 15.38
N LYS A 120 -19.57 -7.07 15.27
CA LYS A 120 -19.29 -6.32 14.03
C LYS A 120 -18.77 -7.21 12.91
N ALA A 121 -18.41 -8.47 13.19
CA ALA A 121 -18.06 -9.45 12.16
C ALA A 121 -19.19 -9.63 11.12
N GLN A 122 -20.45 -9.41 11.48
CA GLN A 122 -21.60 -9.44 10.56
C GLN A 122 -21.57 -8.32 9.49
N LEU A 123 -20.87 -7.22 9.77
CA LEU A 123 -20.74 -6.08 8.86
C LEU A 123 -19.56 -6.22 7.91
N LEU A 124 -18.76 -7.28 8.03
CA LEU A 124 -17.63 -7.51 7.14
C LEU A 124 -18.12 -7.82 5.72
N PRO A 125 -17.44 -7.30 4.68
CA PRO A 125 -17.70 -7.74 3.32
C PRO A 125 -17.57 -9.26 3.20
N VAL A 126 -18.45 -9.86 2.42
CA VAL A 126 -18.46 -11.31 2.19
C VAL A 126 -17.07 -11.78 1.74
N ASN A 127 -16.62 -12.89 2.33
CA ASN A 127 -15.31 -13.50 2.10
C ASN A 127 -14.09 -12.64 2.50
N ASP A 128 -14.23 -11.63 3.35
CA ASP A 128 -13.10 -10.96 4.00
C ASP A 128 -12.52 -11.83 5.15
N TRP A 129 -12.02 -13.01 4.77
CA TRP A 129 -11.39 -13.98 5.67
C TRP A 129 -10.19 -13.39 6.42
N TYR A 130 -9.53 -12.38 5.84
CA TYR A 130 -8.42 -11.69 6.49
C TYR A 130 -8.89 -10.90 7.71
N ARG A 131 -9.92 -10.04 7.57
CA ARG A 131 -10.45 -9.25 8.70
C ARG A 131 -11.16 -10.13 9.72
N LEU A 132 -11.88 -11.15 9.26
CA LEU A 132 -12.56 -12.10 10.14
C LEU A 132 -11.55 -12.85 11.02
N ARG A 133 -10.51 -13.42 10.41
CA ARG A 133 -9.42 -14.09 11.13
C ARG A 133 -8.73 -13.15 12.11
N ARG A 134 -8.41 -11.92 11.66
CA ARG A 134 -7.75 -10.93 12.52
C ARG A 134 -8.60 -10.55 13.73
N SER A 135 -9.92 -10.46 13.58
CA SER A 135 -10.82 -10.22 14.70
C SER A 135 -10.75 -11.37 15.73
N LEU A 136 -10.84 -12.61 15.26
CA LEU A 136 -10.74 -13.78 16.14
C LEU A 136 -9.39 -13.90 16.84
N GLU A 137 -8.28 -13.60 16.15
CA GLU A 137 -6.95 -13.51 16.75
C GLU A 137 -6.90 -12.50 17.91
N ILE A 138 -7.49 -11.32 17.73
CA ILE A 138 -7.52 -10.27 18.76
C ILE A 138 -8.36 -10.72 19.95
N ILE A 139 -9.54 -11.29 19.71
CA ILE A 139 -10.41 -11.82 20.76
C ILE A 139 -9.68 -12.91 21.56
N LYS A 140 -9.08 -13.90 20.89
CA LYS A 140 -8.36 -14.98 21.58
C LYS A 140 -7.10 -14.49 22.30
N SER A 141 -6.49 -13.40 21.85
CA SER A 141 -5.32 -12.81 22.50
C SER A 141 -5.67 -11.91 23.68
N SER A 142 -6.87 -11.32 23.74
CA SER A 142 -7.17 -10.22 24.67
C SER A 142 -8.47 -10.37 25.45
N GLY A 143 -9.32 -11.32 25.07
CA GLY A 143 -10.68 -11.47 25.58
C GLY A 143 -11.67 -10.41 25.07
N SER A 144 -11.22 -9.42 24.29
CA SER A 144 -12.05 -8.30 23.83
C SER A 144 -12.06 -8.19 22.30
N PRO A 145 -13.16 -7.71 21.68
CA PRO A 145 -13.22 -7.50 20.24
C PRO A 145 -12.33 -6.32 19.80
N PRO A 146 -11.95 -6.23 18.51
CA PRO A 146 -11.13 -5.14 17.99
C PRO A 146 -11.68 -3.74 18.29
N SER A 147 -13.02 -3.61 18.38
CA SER A 147 -13.68 -2.34 18.66
C SER A 147 -13.55 -1.86 20.11
N ALA A 148 -13.06 -2.69 21.03
CA ALA A 148 -12.83 -2.29 22.42
C ALA A 148 -11.55 -1.48 22.60
N PHE A 149 -10.64 -1.52 21.62
CA PHE A 149 -9.34 -0.84 21.71
C PHE A 149 -9.41 0.59 21.20
N ARG A 150 -8.71 1.50 21.88
CA ARG A 150 -8.63 2.91 21.47
C ARG A 150 -7.88 3.04 20.14
N VAL A 151 -8.47 3.84 19.26
CA VAL A 151 -7.89 4.20 17.97
C VAL A 151 -7.53 5.69 18.01
N PRO A 152 -6.23 6.06 17.98
CA PRO A 152 -5.79 7.44 18.20
C PRO A 152 -6.36 8.47 17.21
N TYR A 153 -6.73 8.04 16.02
CA TYR A 153 -7.25 8.90 14.96
C TYR A 153 -8.78 9.02 14.91
N ASP A 154 -9.52 8.42 15.86
CA ASP A 154 -10.99 8.58 15.91
C ASP A 154 -11.43 9.96 16.41
N SER A 155 -10.64 10.59 17.30
CA SER A 155 -10.88 11.96 17.77
C SER A 155 -10.80 12.98 16.63
N PHE A 156 -9.78 12.85 15.78
CA PHE A 156 -9.57 13.70 14.60
C PHE A 156 -10.64 13.52 13.51
N ARG A 157 -11.39 12.41 13.52
CA ARG A 157 -12.53 12.20 12.60
C ARG A 157 -13.81 12.86 13.10
N LYS A 158 -14.04 12.88 14.43
CA LYS A 158 -15.29 13.36 15.03
C LYS A 158 -15.33 14.87 15.21
N GLN A 159 -14.19 15.53 15.45
CA GLN A 159 -14.17 16.98 15.67
C GLN A 159 -14.59 17.81 14.44
N ASP A 160 -14.33 17.30 13.22
CA ASP A 160 -14.57 18.07 12.00
C ASP A 160 -16.02 17.97 11.47
N ASP A 161 -16.79 16.92 11.83
CA ASP A 161 -18.21 16.83 11.46
C ASP A 161 -19.08 17.85 12.22
N PHE A 162 -18.64 18.32 13.39
CA PHE A 162 -19.34 19.37 14.15
C PHE A 162 -19.07 20.79 13.61
N SER A 163 -18.07 20.98 12.74
CA SER A 163 -17.74 22.30 12.18
C SER A 163 -18.63 22.74 11.01
N VAL A 164 -19.61 21.90 10.61
CA VAL A 164 -20.49 22.14 9.44
C VAL A 164 -21.97 22.36 9.82
N ILE A 165 -22.34 22.33 11.10
CA ILE A 165 -23.74 22.61 11.51
C ILE A 165 -23.85 24.09 11.91
N ASP A 166 -24.24 24.93 10.95
CA ASP A 166 -24.72 26.29 11.20
C ASP A 166 -26.19 26.26 11.66
N GLY A 167 -26.42 26.92 12.81
CA GLY A 167 -27.65 27.64 13.14
C GLY A 167 -28.94 26.85 13.35
N SER A 168 -29.13 26.25 14.53
CA SER A 168 -30.45 26.17 15.21
C SER A 168 -30.28 25.79 16.69
N GLN A 169 -30.90 26.59 17.56
CA GLN A 169 -30.83 26.52 19.01
C GLN A 169 -31.36 25.19 19.58
N SER A 170 -30.64 24.63 20.54
CA SER A 170 -31.23 24.20 21.81
C SER A 170 -30.15 24.09 22.90
N SER A 171 -30.44 24.76 24.01
CA SER A 171 -29.67 24.77 25.24
C SER A 171 -29.97 23.51 26.05
N GLU A 172 -28.95 22.82 26.57
CA GLU A 172 -28.87 22.41 27.99
C GLU A 172 -27.53 21.72 28.36
N ALA A 173 -26.84 22.39 29.28
CA ALA A 173 -25.78 22.05 30.23
C ALA A 173 -24.95 20.74 30.13
N ASN A 174 -23.64 20.97 29.96
CA ASN A 174 -22.51 20.52 30.78
C ASN A 174 -22.05 19.05 30.72
N THR A 175 -21.05 18.81 29.86
CA THR A 175 -19.71 18.42 30.34
C THR A 175 -18.68 18.94 29.35
N THR A 176 -18.04 20.04 29.71
CA THR A 176 -16.99 20.69 28.92
C THR A 176 -15.72 19.85 29.00
N GLU A 177 -15.62 18.81 28.17
CA GLU A 177 -14.32 18.30 27.77
C GLU A 177 -13.88 19.11 26.55
N GLU A 178 -13.17 20.21 26.80
CA GLU A 178 -12.33 20.90 25.83
C GLU A 178 -11.38 19.85 25.23
N THR A 179 -11.78 19.25 24.10
CA THR A 179 -10.94 18.27 23.40
C THR A 179 -9.91 19.08 22.63
N ASN A 180 -8.82 19.40 23.32
CA ASN A 180 -7.72 20.18 22.78
C ASN A 180 -7.21 19.59 21.45
N MET A 181 -6.91 20.49 20.50
CA MET A 181 -6.10 20.23 19.30
C MET A 181 -4.64 19.80 19.62
N SER A 182 -4.31 19.50 20.88
CA SER A 182 -2.94 19.34 21.39
C SER A 182 -2.67 17.92 21.89
N ASP A 183 -2.17 17.07 21.01
CA ASP A 183 -0.95 16.29 21.29
C ASP A 183 -0.61 15.41 20.08
N LEU A 184 -0.37 16.04 18.93
CA LEU A 184 0.51 15.39 17.95
C LEU A 184 1.93 15.61 18.44
N ASP A 185 2.69 14.52 18.59
CA ASP A 185 4.10 14.59 18.99
C ASP A 185 4.99 15.39 18.03
N TYR A 186 4.51 15.65 16.80
CA TYR A 186 5.19 16.45 15.80
C TYR A 186 4.20 17.38 15.08
N GLU A 187 4.74 18.51 14.59
CA GLU A 187 4.08 19.36 13.62
C GLU A 187 4.23 18.74 12.22
N PHE A 188 3.11 18.38 11.60
CA PHE A 188 3.09 17.76 10.27
C PHE A 188 2.65 18.75 9.19
N MET A 189 3.46 18.84 8.14
CA MET A 189 3.07 19.49 6.89
C MET A 189 2.91 18.40 5.82
N CYS A 190 1.66 18.08 5.46
CA CYS A 190 1.36 16.93 4.62
C CYS A 190 0.93 17.38 3.22
N PHE A 191 1.64 16.90 2.19
CA PHE A 191 1.27 17.13 0.80
C PHE A 191 0.88 15.83 0.12
N PHE A 192 -0.18 15.86 -0.69
CA PHE A 192 -0.57 14.76 -1.57
C PHE A 192 -0.36 15.16 -3.02
N LEU A 193 0.66 14.58 -3.65
CA LEU A 193 0.98 14.83 -5.05
C LEU A 193 0.08 13.98 -5.95
N SER A 194 -0.67 14.61 -6.83
CA SER A 194 -1.51 13.90 -7.80
C SER A 194 -1.54 14.56 -9.15
N VAL A 195 -2.06 13.85 -10.14
CA VAL A 195 -2.35 14.35 -11.48
C VAL A 195 -3.78 13.96 -11.85
N GLN A 196 -4.28 14.51 -12.95
CA GLN A 196 -5.59 14.09 -13.48
C GLN A 196 -5.65 12.56 -13.62
N ARG A 197 -6.76 11.98 -13.20
CA ARG A 197 -6.84 10.54 -12.98
C ARG A 197 -6.63 9.70 -14.24
N LEU A 198 -7.06 10.24 -15.39
CA LEU A 198 -6.84 9.59 -16.68
C LEU A 198 -5.35 9.53 -17.04
N ASP A 199 -4.61 10.61 -16.80
CA ASP A 199 -3.18 10.66 -17.07
C ASP A 199 -2.38 9.82 -16.06
N LEU A 200 -2.83 9.77 -14.80
CA LEU A 200 -2.30 8.81 -13.83
C LEU A 200 -2.45 7.37 -14.33
N TYR A 201 -3.60 6.99 -14.88
CA TYR A 201 -3.81 5.65 -15.41
C TYR A 201 -2.91 5.35 -16.61
N LYS A 202 -2.73 6.29 -17.54
CA LYS A 202 -1.79 6.14 -18.67
C LYS A 202 -0.36 5.93 -18.18
N SER A 203 0.07 6.74 -17.20
CA SER A 203 1.42 6.64 -16.62
C SER A 203 1.64 5.35 -15.84
N LEU A 204 0.62 4.86 -15.13
CA LEU A 204 0.68 3.57 -14.44
C LEU A 204 0.77 2.40 -15.42
N ASP A 205 -0.01 2.45 -16.50
CA ASP A 205 0.01 1.40 -17.52
C ASP A 205 1.37 1.33 -18.21
N TYR A 206 1.92 2.50 -18.57
CA TYR A 206 3.27 2.62 -19.13
C TYR A 206 4.35 2.13 -18.15
N ARG A 207 4.25 2.47 -16.87
CA ARG A 207 5.18 1.98 -15.84
C ARG A 207 5.13 0.46 -15.71
N CYS A 208 3.96 -0.17 -15.81
CA CYS A 208 3.85 -1.62 -15.83
C CYS A 208 4.61 -2.24 -17.02
N GLU A 209 4.59 -1.59 -18.20
CA GLU A 209 5.38 -2.04 -19.34
C GLU A 209 6.87 -1.90 -19.08
N GLU A 210 7.32 -0.73 -18.60
CA GLU A 210 8.73 -0.46 -18.26
C GLU A 210 9.30 -1.48 -17.25
N MET A 211 8.49 -1.92 -16.29
CA MET A 211 8.88 -2.91 -15.29
C MET A 211 9.15 -4.31 -15.86
N LEU A 212 8.64 -4.59 -17.07
CA LEU A 212 8.85 -5.84 -17.79
C LEU A 212 9.99 -5.75 -18.80
N LEU A 213 10.46 -4.54 -19.10
CA LEU A 213 11.58 -4.35 -20.01
C LEU A 213 12.91 -4.68 -19.30
N GLY A 214 13.76 -5.42 -20.01
CA GLY A 214 15.09 -5.79 -19.56
C GLY A 214 15.14 -7.07 -18.73
N ARG A 215 16.37 -7.57 -18.54
CA ARG A 215 16.65 -8.84 -17.85
C ARG A 215 16.65 -8.74 -16.32
N ASP A 216 16.63 -7.53 -15.76
CA ASP A 216 16.58 -7.27 -14.30
C ASP A 216 15.25 -6.63 -13.88
N GLY A 217 14.17 -6.98 -14.58
CA GLY A 217 12.82 -6.48 -14.32
C GLY A 217 12.07 -7.27 -13.25
N ILE A 218 10.78 -6.97 -13.09
CA ILE A 218 9.94 -7.60 -12.07
C ILE A 218 9.81 -9.13 -12.22
N LEU A 219 9.90 -9.65 -13.45
CA LEU A 219 9.87 -11.10 -13.69
C LEU A 219 11.10 -11.80 -13.11
N SER A 220 12.29 -11.19 -13.21
CA SER A 220 13.52 -11.74 -12.65
C SER A 220 13.51 -11.72 -11.13
N GLU A 221 13.02 -10.64 -10.52
CA GLU A 221 12.83 -10.55 -9.08
C GLU A 221 11.77 -11.56 -8.58
N ALA A 222 10.67 -11.73 -9.32
CA ALA A 222 9.64 -12.72 -9.00
C ALA A 222 10.15 -14.16 -9.15
N GLN A 223 10.96 -14.44 -10.17
CA GLN A 223 11.64 -15.72 -10.33
C GLN A 223 12.55 -16.00 -9.13
N TRP A 224 13.34 -15.02 -8.70
CA TRP A 224 14.22 -15.16 -7.54
C TRP A 224 13.44 -15.53 -6.28
N LEU A 225 12.31 -14.86 -6.02
CA LEU A 225 11.42 -15.20 -4.90
C LEU A 225 10.89 -16.64 -4.99
N LEU A 226 10.46 -17.07 -6.18
CA LEU A 226 9.99 -18.44 -6.40
C LEU A 226 11.12 -19.46 -6.20
N ASN A 227 12.35 -19.14 -6.58
CA ASN A 227 13.51 -20.01 -6.41
C ASN A 227 13.92 -20.15 -4.94
N LEU A 228 13.60 -19.16 -4.10
CA LEU A 228 13.72 -19.27 -2.64
C LEU A 228 12.62 -20.13 -2.00
N GLY A 229 11.69 -20.68 -2.80
CA GLY A 229 10.56 -21.47 -2.31
C GLY A 229 9.37 -20.64 -1.82
N LEU A 230 9.39 -19.32 -2.02
CA LEU A 230 8.26 -18.47 -1.64
C LEU A 230 7.14 -18.61 -2.68
N LEU A 231 5.93 -18.88 -2.20
CA LEU A 231 4.73 -18.95 -3.05
C LEU A 231 4.03 -17.59 -3.15
N PRO A 232 3.27 -17.31 -4.23
CA PRO A 232 2.39 -16.15 -4.27
C PRO A 232 1.48 -16.13 -3.05
N ASN A 233 1.25 -14.94 -2.50
CA ASN A 233 0.42 -14.71 -1.31
C ASN A 233 0.91 -15.30 0.03
N SER A 234 2.05 -16.01 0.05
CA SER A 234 2.62 -16.61 1.26
C SER A 234 2.92 -15.58 2.36
N ASN A 235 3.40 -14.39 2.00
CA ASN A 235 3.75 -13.32 2.93
C ASN A 235 3.41 -11.94 2.35
N SER A 236 3.70 -10.88 3.09
CA SER A 236 3.38 -9.51 2.65
C SER A 236 4.11 -9.11 1.36
N ALA A 237 5.37 -9.52 1.19
CA ALA A 237 6.17 -9.22 0.01
C ALA A 237 5.60 -9.91 -1.25
N THR A 238 5.23 -11.19 -1.16
CA THR A 238 4.66 -11.96 -2.28
C THR A 238 3.20 -11.60 -2.58
N ARG A 239 2.54 -10.81 -1.72
CA ARG A 239 1.24 -10.17 -1.99
C ARG A 239 1.38 -8.81 -2.69
N GLY A 240 2.60 -8.29 -2.81
CA GLY A 240 2.89 -7.02 -3.45
C GLY A 240 2.31 -6.95 -4.87
N ILE A 241 1.77 -5.80 -5.24
CA ILE A 241 1.23 -5.56 -6.58
C ILE A 241 2.37 -5.67 -7.60
N GLY A 242 2.13 -6.40 -8.68
CA GLY A 242 3.17 -6.78 -9.63
C GLY A 242 3.80 -8.11 -9.26
N TYR A 243 4.37 -8.25 -8.06
CA TYR A 243 5.03 -9.51 -7.64
C TYR A 243 4.06 -10.67 -7.65
N ARG A 244 2.87 -10.51 -7.05
CA ARG A 244 1.86 -11.57 -7.05
C ARG A 244 1.50 -12.02 -8.47
N GLN A 245 1.24 -11.07 -9.36
CA GLN A 245 0.86 -11.36 -10.76
C GLN A 245 2.00 -12.04 -11.51
N ALA A 246 3.24 -11.54 -11.34
CA ALA A 246 4.43 -12.08 -11.96
C ALA A 246 4.73 -13.50 -11.46
N MET A 247 4.65 -13.75 -10.16
CA MET A 247 4.87 -15.07 -9.57
C MET A 247 3.78 -16.07 -10.01
N GLU A 248 2.50 -15.66 -10.01
CA GLU A 248 1.39 -16.49 -10.52
C GLU A 248 1.61 -16.86 -11.99
N TYR A 249 2.04 -15.89 -12.82
CA TYR A 249 2.36 -16.09 -14.23
C TYR A 249 3.53 -17.06 -14.43
N LEU A 250 4.67 -16.85 -13.76
CA LEU A 250 5.84 -17.71 -13.86
C LEU A 250 5.58 -19.13 -13.36
N LEU A 251 4.78 -19.30 -12.30
CA LEU A 251 4.35 -20.63 -11.87
C LEU A 251 3.53 -21.36 -12.94
N SER A 252 2.67 -20.64 -13.66
CA SER A 252 1.95 -21.22 -14.81
C SER A 252 2.93 -21.66 -15.90
N CYS A 253 3.93 -20.83 -16.22
CA CYS A 253 4.95 -21.16 -17.21
C CYS A 253 5.78 -22.38 -16.79
N ARG A 254 6.18 -22.50 -15.53
CA ARG A 254 6.91 -23.67 -14.98
C ARG A 254 6.11 -24.96 -15.14
N LYS A 255 4.79 -24.92 -14.90
CA LYS A 255 3.90 -26.08 -15.11
C LYS A 255 3.87 -26.54 -16.57
N LEU A 256 4.10 -25.62 -17.50
CA LEU A 256 4.20 -25.87 -18.94
C LEU A 256 5.66 -25.99 -19.40
N ASN A 257 6.59 -26.36 -18.51
CA ASN A 257 8.01 -26.51 -18.79
C ASN A 257 8.63 -25.28 -19.48
N GLY A 258 8.36 -24.09 -18.95
CA GLY A 258 8.87 -22.82 -19.46
C GLY A 258 8.12 -22.26 -20.67
N GLN A 259 7.03 -22.89 -21.11
CA GLN A 259 6.25 -22.39 -22.23
C GLN A 259 5.21 -21.36 -21.78
N SER A 260 5.05 -20.31 -22.59
CA SER A 260 3.93 -19.38 -22.50
C SER A 260 3.56 -18.84 -23.88
N SER A 261 2.27 -18.69 -24.13
CA SER A 261 1.77 -18.06 -25.35
C SER A 261 1.78 -16.53 -25.24
N VAL A 262 1.81 -15.85 -26.39
CA VAL A 262 1.63 -14.40 -26.48
C VAL A 262 0.34 -13.96 -25.75
N GLY A 263 -0.76 -14.71 -25.90
CA GLY A 263 -2.03 -14.39 -25.25
C GLY A 263 -1.96 -14.44 -23.72
N GLU A 264 -1.22 -15.38 -23.14
CA GLU A 264 -1.04 -15.48 -21.69
C GLU A 264 -0.19 -14.33 -21.14
N PHE A 265 0.87 -13.94 -21.86
CA PHE A 265 1.66 -12.76 -21.50
C PHE A 265 0.80 -11.50 -21.46
N TYR A 266 -0.01 -11.24 -22.50
CA TYR A 266 -0.89 -10.07 -22.53
C TYR A 266 -2.01 -10.13 -21.49
N LYS A 267 -2.49 -11.34 -21.14
CA LYS A 267 -3.42 -11.52 -20.02
C LYS A 267 -2.77 -11.14 -18.69
N PHE A 268 -1.53 -11.58 -18.45
CA PHE A 268 -0.75 -11.20 -17.28
C PHE A 268 -0.53 -9.67 -17.22
N LEU A 269 -0.06 -9.05 -18.30
CA LEU A 269 0.18 -7.60 -18.37
C LEU A 269 -1.10 -6.80 -18.10
N SER A 270 -2.22 -7.20 -18.72
CA SER A 270 -3.53 -6.56 -18.52
C SER A 270 -3.98 -6.62 -17.06
N GLU A 271 -3.85 -7.78 -16.40
CA GLU A 271 -4.18 -7.90 -14.98
C GLU A 271 -3.23 -7.09 -14.11
N PHE A 272 -1.93 -7.06 -14.40
CA PHE A 272 -0.95 -6.23 -13.67
C PHE A 272 -1.28 -4.73 -13.74
N GLN A 273 -1.59 -4.22 -14.92
CA GLN A 273 -2.02 -2.83 -15.12
C GLN A 273 -3.33 -2.54 -14.37
N LYS A 274 -4.32 -3.43 -14.48
CA LYS A 274 -5.62 -3.31 -13.80
C LYS A 274 -5.47 -3.25 -12.28
N VAL A 275 -4.69 -4.16 -11.67
CA VAL A 275 -4.49 -4.14 -10.21
C VAL A 275 -3.73 -2.90 -9.75
N SER A 276 -2.80 -2.39 -10.56
CA SER A 276 -2.07 -1.14 -10.29
C SER A 276 -3.00 0.08 -10.30
N ARG A 277 -3.89 0.20 -11.30
CA ARG A 277 -4.92 1.25 -11.34
C ARG A 277 -5.91 1.16 -10.18
N ASN A 278 -6.32 -0.06 -9.81
CA ASN A 278 -7.21 -0.28 -8.67
C ASN A 278 -6.57 0.14 -7.35
N PHE A 279 -5.26 -0.07 -7.19
CA PHE A 279 -4.53 0.40 -6.02
C PHE A 279 -4.42 1.92 -5.98
N ALA A 280 -4.05 2.57 -7.08
CA ALA A 280 -4.05 4.03 -7.17
C ALA A 280 -5.43 4.63 -6.87
N LYS A 281 -6.51 4.02 -7.38
CA LYS A 281 -7.90 4.40 -7.02
C LYS A 281 -8.12 4.32 -5.50
N ARG A 282 -7.70 3.23 -4.85
CA ARG A 282 -7.85 3.06 -3.40
C ARG A 282 -7.05 4.10 -2.62
N GLN A 283 -5.83 4.44 -3.07
CA GLN A 283 -5.03 5.51 -2.48
C GLN A 283 -5.76 6.85 -2.59
N LEU A 284 -6.21 7.23 -3.78
CA LEU A 284 -6.99 8.45 -3.99
C LEU A 284 -8.22 8.51 -3.07
N THR A 285 -9.00 7.42 -3.00
CA THR A 285 -10.16 7.35 -2.10
C THR A 285 -9.77 7.48 -0.64
N TRP A 286 -8.66 6.88 -0.21
CA TRP A 286 -8.17 7.01 1.17
C TRP A 286 -7.80 8.45 1.50
N PHE A 287 -6.91 9.08 0.71
CA PHE A 287 -6.40 10.43 0.98
C PHE A 287 -7.43 11.54 0.80
N ARG A 288 -8.52 11.30 0.05
CA ARG A 288 -9.65 12.26 -0.01
C ARG A 288 -10.28 12.49 1.36
N ASN A 289 -10.34 11.43 2.15
CA ASN A 289 -10.90 11.43 3.49
C ASN A 289 -9.87 11.82 4.56
N GLU A 290 -8.64 12.16 4.17
CA GLU A 290 -7.59 12.68 5.06
C GLU A 290 -7.50 14.19 4.87
N LYS A 291 -8.04 14.97 5.83
CA LYS A 291 -8.09 16.43 5.71
C LYS A 291 -6.73 17.09 5.86
N ILE A 292 -5.83 16.48 6.66
CA ILE A 292 -4.47 16.96 6.92
C ILE A 292 -3.59 17.14 5.66
N TYR A 293 -3.92 16.49 4.54
CA TYR A 293 -3.14 16.58 3.31
C TYR A 293 -3.60 17.71 2.40
N ASP A 294 -2.67 18.56 1.99
CA ASP A 294 -2.84 19.55 0.93
C ASP A 294 -2.52 18.94 -0.44
N TRP A 295 -3.48 19.02 -1.36
CA TRP A 295 -3.40 18.36 -2.66
C TRP A 295 -2.72 19.26 -3.69
N LEU A 296 -1.61 18.79 -4.25
CA LEU A 296 -0.83 19.52 -5.26
C LEU A 296 -0.90 18.85 -6.63
N ASP A 297 -0.99 19.68 -7.67
CA ASP A 297 -0.95 19.25 -9.07
C ASP A 297 0.49 18.94 -9.49
N ALA A 298 0.83 17.65 -9.47
CA ALA A 298 2.13 17.13 -9.89
C ALA A 298 2.30 17.07 -11.42
N SER A 299 1.34 17.55 -12.21
CA SER A 299 1.53 17.75 -13.65
C SER A 299 2.30 19.03 -13.97
N LYS A 300 2.48 19.91 -12.97
CA LYS A 300 3.27 21.13 -13.07
C LYS A 300 4.78 20.83 -13.05
N PRO A 301 5.63 21.78 -13.50
CA PRO A 301 7.08 21.61 -13.43
C PRO A 301 7.55 21.28 -12.02
N LEU A 302 8.52 20.36 -11.92
CA LEU A 302 9.02 19.85 -10.65
C LEU A 302 9.50 20.98 -9.73
N GLU A 303 10.23 21.93 -10.29
CA GLU A 303 10.79 23.09 -9.60
C GLU A 303 9.69 23.95 -8.99
N THR A 304 8.57 24.12 -9.69
CA THR A 304 7.42 24.89 -9.18
C THR A 304 6.80 24.22 -7.96
N VAL A 305 6.60 22.90 -8.01
CA VAL A 305 6.04 22.13 -6.89
C VAL A 305 7.01 22.11 -5.70
N LEU A 306 8.30 21.89 -5.96
CA LEU A 306 9.34 21.87 -4.92
C LEU A 306 9.51 23.22 -4.23
N ASN A 307 9.58 24.31 -4.99
CA ASN A 307 9.69 25.65 -4.42
C ASN A 307 8.50 25.94 -3.51
N PHE A 308 7.28 25.60 -3.93
CA PHE A 308 6.11 25.77 -3.08
C PHE A 308 6.20 24.99 -1.75
N ILE A 309 6.65 23.73 -1.79
CA ILE A 309 6.81 22.91 -0.57
C ILE A 309 7.87 23.52 0.37
N VAL A 310 9.01 23.93 -0.19
CA VAL A 310 10.12 24.52 0.58
C VAL A 310 9.73 25.88 1.14
N ASP A 311 9.12 26.74 0.35
CA ASP A 311 8.66 28.07 0.76
C ASP A 311 7.57 27.95 1.83
N SER A 312 6.65 26.99 1.71
CA SER A 312 5.64 26.71 2.73
C SER A 312 6.29 26.32 4.06
N TYR A 313 7.32 25.47 4.01
CA TYR A 313 8.09 25.09 5.19
C TYR A 313 8.86 26.28 5.81
N GLN A 314 9.44 27.16 5.00
CA GLN A 314 10.20 28.31 5.51
C GLN A 314 9.27 29.39 6.09
N ASN A 315 8.08 29.56 5.53
CA ASN A 315 7.10 30.57 5.92
C ASN A 315 6.03 30.05 6.91
N ARG A 316 6.41 29.10 7.78
CA ARG A 316 5.56 28.39 8.78
C ARG A 316 4.57 29.26 9.58
N SER A 317 4.79 30.57 9.67
CA SER A 317 3.92 31.50 10.41
C SER A 317 2.57 31.80 9.74
N ARG A 318 2.31 31.35 8.51
CA ARG A 318 1.04 31.60 7.79
C ARG A 318 0.25 30.30 7.59
N ARG A 319 -1.08 30.40 7.71
CA ARG A 319 -2.01 29.35 7.27
C ARG A 319 -1.65 28.93 5.84
N LEU A 320 -1.34 27.65 5.64
CA LEU A 320 -0.95 27.15 4.33
C LEU A 320 -2.13 27.28 3.36
N VAL A 321 -1.91 27.98 2.25
CA VAL A 321 -2.88 28.14 1.17
C VAL A 321 -2.20 27.73 -0.12
N VAL A 322 -2.70 26.65 -0.74
CA VAL A 322 -2.21 26.20 -2.04
C VAL A 322 -2.69 27.18 -3.14
N PRO A 323 -1.79 27.77 -3.94
CA PRO A 323 -2.16 28.63 -5.05
C PRO A 323 -3.05 27.91 -6.07
N GLU A 324 -3.96 28.63 -6.72
CA GLU A 324 -4.87 28.05 -7.73
C GLU A 324 -4.11 27.32 -8.85
N SER A 325 -2.94 27.83 -9.24
CA SER A 325 -2.07 27.22 -10.26
C SER A 325 -1.51 25.85 -9.86
N LEU A 326 -1.39 25.55 -8.56
CA LEU A 326 -0.88 24.29 -8.02
C LEU A 326 -1.98 23.42 -7.38
N ARG A 327 -3.22 23.93 -7.31
CA ARG A 327 -4.31 23.27 -6.61
C ARG A 327 -4.79 22.04 -7.39
N MET A 328 -4.77 20.89 -6.74
CA MET A 328 -5.40 19.68 -7.27
C MET A 328 -6.75 19.44 -6.57
N PRO A 329 -7.86 19.32 -7.33
CA PRO A 329 -9.16 19.02 -6.73
C PRO A 329 -9.17 17.64 -6.07
N ARG A 330 -9.78 17.56 -4.87
CA ARG A 330 -9.94 16.30 -4.13
C ARG A 330 -10.95 15.38 -4.82
N ASP A 331 -12.03 15.96 -5.33
CA ASP A 331 -13.14 15.23 -5.96
C ASP A 331 -13.18 15.37 -7.48
N ILE A 332 -13.70 14.33 -8.13
CA ILE A 332 -14.00 14.38 -9.56
C ILE A 332 -15.36 15.05 -9.68
N SER A 333 -15.35 16.36 -9.89
CA SER A 333 -16.58 17.16 -10.02
C SER A 333 -17.17 17.11 -11.44
N ASN A 334 -16.44 16.58 -12.43
CA ASN A 334 -16.82 16.64 -13.84
C ASN A 334 -17.35 15.31 -14.40
N HIS A 335 -18.63 15.27 -14.78
CA HIS A 335 -19.26 14.12 -15.45
C HIS A 335 -18.52 13.65 -16.71
N ARG A 336 -17.92 14.58 -17.47
CA ARG A 336 -17.14 14.25 -18.67
C ARG A 336 -15.89 13.47 -18.32
N GLU A 337 -15.18 13.87 -17.26
CA GLU A 337 -13.99 13.16 -16.77
C GLU A 337 -14.36 11.76 -16.27
N ALA A 338 -15.45 11.64 -15.51
CA ALA A 338 -15.95 10.35 -15.05
C ALA A 338 -16.26 9.39 -16.21
N ASN A 339 -16.85 9.89 -17.30
CA ASN A 339 -17.12 9.09 -18.50
C ASN A 339 -15.84 8.66 -19.23
N LEU A 340 -14.85 9.56 -19.37
CA LEU A 340 -13.54 9.22 -19.95
C LEU A 340 -12.81 8.14 -19.14
N ILE A 341 -12.91 8.20 -17.80
CA ILE A 341 -12.32 7.18 -16.93
C ILE A 341 -13.03 5.83 -17.10
N LYS A 342 -14.36 5.81 -17.24
CA LYS A 342 -15.15 4.59 -17.46
C LYS A 342 -14.84 3.95 -18.82
N SER A 343 -14.67 4.75 -19.87
CA SER A 343 -14.36 4.28 -21.22
C SER A 343 -12.88 4.00 -21.45
N TYR A 344 -12.00 4.37 -20.52
CA TYR A 344 -10.56 4.16 -20.65
C TYR A 344 -10.24 2.69 -20.92
N ARG A 345 -9.36 2.48 -21.90
CA ARG A 345 -8.75 1.20 -22.25
C ARG A 345 -7.25 1.42 -22.33
N THR A 346 -6.49 0.50 -21.76
CA THR A 346 -5.02 0.53 -21.80
C THR A 346 -4.56 0.69 -23.25
N ARG A 347 -3.63 1.61 -23.48
CA ARG A 347 -2.88 1.71 -24.74
C ARG A 347 -1.41 1.52 -24.42
N ASN A 348 -0.90 0.33 -24.73
CA ASN A 348 0.51 -0.01 -24.55
C ASN A 348 1.39 0.85 -25.46
N ARG A 349 2.64 1.08 -25.06
CA ARG A 349 3.65 1.79 -25.85
C ARG A 349 4.78 0.89 -26.32
N HIS A 350 5.13 -0.12 -25.54
CA HIS A 350 6.21 -1.06 -25.83
C HIS A 350 5.69 -2.39 -26.37
N PHE A 351 4.50 -2.81 -25.94
CA PHE A 351 3.89 -4.07 -26.36
C PHE A 351 2.69 -3.82 -27.29
N LEU A 352 2.97 -3.38 -28.52
CA LEU A 352 1.98 -3.02 -29.55
C LEU A 352 1.60 -4.21 -30.44
N LYS A 353 2.58 -5.01 -30.83
CA LYS A 353 2.47 -6.17 -31.72
C LYS A 353 2.71 -7.46 -30.95
N ARG A 354 2.23 -8.58 -31.50
CA ARG A 354 2.42 -9.90 -30.88
C ARG A 354 3.89 -10.26 -30.70
N GLU A 355 4.75 -9.80 -31.61
CA GLU A 355 6.19 -10.08 -31.59
C GLU A 355 6.94 -9.31 -30.50
N ASP A 356 6.38 -8.23 -29.95
CA ASP A 356 7.10 -7.34 -29.02
C ASP A 356 7.44 -8.03 -27.69
N CYS A 357 6.70 -9.08 -27.31
CA CYS A 357 6.99 -9.88 -26.12
C CYS A 357 7.90 -11.09 -26.37
N SER A 358 8.38 -11.32 -27.60
CA SER A 358 9.21 -12.48 -27.97
C SER A 358 10.41 -12.66 -27.04
N HIS A 359 11.20 -11.60 -26.85
CA HIS A 359 12.36 -11.61 -25.96
C HIS A 359 12.04 -12.00 -24.51
N ILE A 360 10.83 -11.70 -24.02
CA ILE A 360 10.37 -12.10 -22.68
C ILE A 360 9.98 -13.57 -22.68
N LEU A 361 9.27 -14.03 -23.71
CA LEU A 361 8.89 -15.44 -23.84
C LEU A 361 10.12 -16.34 -23.97
N ASP A 362 11.13 -15.91 -24.74
CA ASP A 362 12.41 -16.60 -24.87
C ASP A 362 13.11 -16.66 -23.52
N TRP A 363 13.17 -15.54 -22.78
CA TRP A 363 13.73 -15.51 -21.43
C TRP A 363 12.97 -16.44 -20.46
N ILE A 364 11.64 -16.50 -20.54
CA ILE A 364 10.83 -17.44 -19.73
C ILE A 364 11.18 -18.88 -20.11
N GLY A 365 11.31 -19.19 -21.40
CA GLY A 365 11.73 -20.49 -21.89
C GLY A 365 13.11 -20.90 -21.34
N GLU A 366 14.09 -20.00 -21.42
CA GLU A 366 15.44 -20.23 -20.91
C GLU A 366 15.49 -20.44 -19.40
N THR A 367 14.67 -19.68 -18.65
CA THR A 367 14.82 -19.57 -17.19
C THR A 367 13.83 -20.37 -16.37
N GLN A 368 12.71 -20.82 -16.95
CA GLN A 368 11.67 -21.58 -16.27
C GLN A 368 11.56 -23.04 -16.73
N SER A 369 12.28 -23.44 -17.80
CA SER A 369 12.34 -24.83 -18.27
C SER A 369 13.11 -25.73 -17.31
N GLY A 370 12.74 -27.01 -17.22
CA GLY A 370 13.46 -28.00 -16.43
C GLY A 370 13.33 -27.86 -14.90
N ILE A 371 12.58 -26.85 -14.43
CA ILE A 371 12.24 -26.67 -13.01
C ILE A 371 11.04 -27.58 -12.69
N GLN A 372 11.29 -28.89 -12.53
CA GLN A 372 10.27 -29.83 -12.04
C GLN A 372 9.93 -29.56 -10.56
N ARG A 373 8.67 -29.84 -10.21
CA ARG A 373 7.97 -29.60 -8.92
C ARG A 373 8.88 -29.38 -7.70
N LEU A 374 8.63 -28.28 -6.97
CA LEU A 374 8.69 -28.34 -5.51
C LEU A 374 7.63 -29.38 -5.08
N GLU A 375 8.04 -30.63 -4.90
CA GLU A 375 7.16 -31.68 -4.42
C GLU A 375 6.75 -31.39 -2.96
N ASN A 376 5.44 -31.45 -2.72
CA ASN A 376 4.73 -31.46 -1.43
C ASN A 376 4.91 -30.27 -0.45
N PRO A 377 3.84 -29.49 -0.16
CA PRO A 377 3.78 -28.55 0.96
C PRO A 377 3.44 -29.27 2.28
N ARG A 378 4.20 -30.31 2.61
CA ARG A 378 4.24 -30.89 3.96
C ARG A 378 5.67 -30.69 4.43
N GLU A 379 5.87 -29.92 5.49
CA GLU A 379 7.18 -29.60 6.12
C GLU A 379 7.91 -28.31 5.69
N ALA A 380 7.21 -27.32 5.12
CA ALA A 380 7.74 -25.94 5.17
C ALA A 380 7.39 -25.34 6.54
N ASN A 381 8.27 -25.57 7.52
CA ASN A 381 8.23 -25.00 8.86
C ASN A 381 7.91 -23.50 8.82
N TYR A 382 6.91 -23.10 9.59
CA TYR A 382 6.57 -21.72 9.95
C TYR A 382 7.60 -21.10 10.91
N GLU A 383 8.88 -21.38 10.70
CA GLU A 383 9.97 -20.79 11.47
C GLU A 383 10.93 -20.06 10.52
N ARG A 384 11.13 -18.77 10.79
CA ARG A 384 11.93 -17.77 10.07
C ARG A 384 11.19 -17.07 8.92
N VAL A 385 10.51 -15.97 9.24
CA VAL A 385 10.95 -14.56 9.03
C VAL A 385 10.08 -13.64 9.86
#